data_AF-A0A0E0R2N1-F1
#
_entry.id   AF-A0A0E0R2N1-F1
#
_cell.length_a   1.000
_cell.length_b   1.000
_cell.length_c   1.000
_cell.angle_alpha   90.00
_cell.angle_beta   90.00
_cell.angle_gamma   90.00
#
_symmetry.space_group_name_H-M   'P 1'
#
loop_
_entity.id
_entity.type
_entity.pdbx_description
1 polymer ?
#
loop_
_entity_poly.entity_id
_entity_poly.type
_entity_poly.pdbx_seq_one_letter_code
_entity_poly.pdbx_strand_id
1 'polypeptide(L)'
;MFIVNESITVGAETGERLRGWILKCIIEKSSIGSKCGWEDWRVDTRTKHYALLGVMVILMSLIWILSIVLAIVKVHSLGHGAVLWLGCSVAPPGVWLRWYLARLNGGGIGIGKRRHLKWLPVGTLAANVLAAAIMAALAVTAKAENTRRLTTVLNGIQLGFLGCLSTVSTFAAEVYTMRRSGQIARAFVYAAATFVLSFVLGTLIYSVPVWVEHY
;
A
#
# COMPACT_ATOMS: atom_id res chain seq x y z
N MET A 1 4.52 6.23 21.39
CA MET A 1 3.07 5.93 21.22
C MET A 1 2.24 7.18 20.90
N PHE A 2 2.68 8.38 21.33
CA PHE A 2 2.21 9.70 20.90
C PHE A 2 2.16 9.87 19.36
N ILE A 3 3.22 9.45 18.66
CA ILE A 3 3.40 9.67 17.21
C ILE A 3 2.23 9.16 16.34
N VAL A 4 1.67 7.97 16.61
CA VAL A 4 0.57 7.41 15.80
C VAL A 4 -0.72 8.20 16.00
N ASN A 5 -1.00 8.60 17.25
CA ASN A 5 -2.19 9.40 17.56
C ASN A 5 -2.09 10.79 16.91
N GLU A 6 -0.93 11.45 17.04
CA GLU A 6 -0.66 12.72 16.37
C GLU A 6 -0.75 12.60 14.85
N SER A 7 -0.24 11.51 14.26
CA SER A 7 -0.31 11.29 12.80
C SER A 7 -1.76 11.22 12.31
N ILE A 8 -2.65 10.59 13.08
CA ILE A 8 -4.09 10.53 12.74
C ILE A 8 -4.72 11.91 12.85
N THR A 9 -4.44 12.65 13.94
CA THR A 9 -4.96 14.01 14.15
C THR A 9 -4.50 14.97 13.07
N VAL A 10 -3.19 14.99 12.78
CA VAL A 10 -2.59 15.82 11.72
C VAL A 10 -3.18 15.45 10.35
N GLY A 11 -3.40 14.16 10.09
CA GLY A 11 -4.04 13.70 8.86
C GLY A 11 -5.47 14.25 8.70
N ALA A 12 -6.27 14.19 9.76
CA ALA A 12 -7.63 14.74 9.77
C ALA A 12 -7.63 16.27 9.57
N GLU A 13 -6.80 16.98 10.33
CA GLU A 13 -6.67 18.44 10.25
C GLU A 13 -6.20 18.90 8.86
N THR A 14 -5.24 18.18 8.27
CA THR A 14 -4.76 18.47 6.92
C THR A 14 -5.88 18.30 5.89
N GLY A 15 -6.71 17.27 6.04
CA GLY A 15 -7.88 17.05 5.19
C GLY A 15 -8.91 18.19 5.28
N GLU A 16 -9.20 18.66 6.49
CA GLU A 16 -10.11 19.78 6.72
C GLU A 16 -9.57 21.09 6.13
N ARG A 17 -8.28 21.38 6.35
CA ARG A 17 -7.61 22.57 5.80
C ARG A 17 -7.58 22.52 4.27
N LEU A 18 -7.27 21.38 3.68
CA LEU A 18 -7.27 21.20 2.22
C LEU A 18 -8.67 21.40 1.64
N ARG A 19 -9.70 20.84 2.29
CA ARG A 19 -11.11 21.07 1.92
C ARG A 19 -11.44 22.56 1.93
N GLY A 20 -11.09 23.26 3.01
CA GLY A 20 -11.32 24.71 3.14
C GLY A 20 -10.61 25.52 2.05
N TRP A 21 -9.36 25.16 1.73
CA TRP A 21 -8.59 25.81 0.67
C TRP A 21 -9.18 25.60 -0.73
N ILE A 22 -9.61 24.37 -1.04
CA ILE A 22 -10.28 24.05 -2.31
C ILE A 22 -11.60 24.82 -2.43
N LEU A 23 -12.43 24.84 -1.39
CA LEU A 23 -13.68 25.59 -1.35
C LEU A 23 -13.44 27.07 -1.63
N LYS A 24 -12.46 27.68 -0.95
CA LYS A 24 -12.09 29.08 -1.17
C LYS A 24 -11.68 29.35 -2.62
N CYS A 25 -10.84 28.50 -3.19
CA CYS A 25 -10.42 28.60 -4.58
C CYS A 25 -11.58 28.49 -5.58
N ILE A 26 -12.55 27.61 -5.33
CA ILE A 26 -13.74 27.45 -6.17
C ILE A 26 -14.63 28.70 -6.10
N ILE A 27 -14.86 29.24 -4.91
CA ILE A 27 -15.69 30.43 -4.69
C ILE A 27 -15.05 31.67 -5.35
N GLU A 28 -13.74 31.85 -5.21
CA GLU A 28 -13.02 33.03 -5.73
C GLU A 28 -12.83 33.00 -7.25
N LYS A 29 -12.65 31.82 -7.88
CA LYS A 29 -12.29 31.72 -9.31
C LYS A 29 -13.42 31.32 -10.25
N SER A 30 -14.55 30.83 -9.75
CA SER A 30 -15.65 30.34 -10.59
C SER A 30 -16.88 31.24 -10.54
N SER A 31 -17.36 31.71 -11.69
CA SER A 31 -18.65 32.42 -11.80
C SER A 31 -19.86 31.55 -11.44
N ILE A 32 -19.70 30.21 -11.51
CA ILE A 32 -20.64 29.19 -11.04
C ILE A 32 -20.49 28.96 -9.52
N GLY A 33 -19.28 29.22 -9.00
CA GLY A 33 -18.90 29.08 -7.60
C GLY A 33 -19.74 29.93 -6.65
N SER A 34 -20.01 31.19 -7.00
CA SER A 34 -20.78 32.10 -6.12
C SER A 34 -22.29 31.81 -6.05
N LYS A 35 -22.84 30.99 -6.97
CA LYS A 35 -24.28 30.67 -7.02
C LYS A 35 -24.67 29.35 -6.34
N CYS A 36 -23.71 28.46 -6.07
CA CYS A 36 -23.97 27.19 -5.39
C CYS A 36 -23.58 27.28 -3.91
N GLY A 37 -24.42 26.74 -3.02
CA GLY A 37 -24.10 26.60 -1.59
C GLY A 37 -23.10 25.46 -1.35
N TRP A 38 -21.80 25.70 -1.60
CA TRP A 38 -20.76 24.67 -1.48
C TRP A 38 -20.45 24.27 -0.03
N GLU A 39 -20.73 25.16 0.93
CA GLU A 39 -20.52 24.89 2.36
C GLU A 39 -21.43 23.75 2.86
N ASP A 40 -22.64 23.65 2.30
CA ASP A 40 -23.65 22.63 2.59
C ASP A 40 -23.57 21.39 1.69
N TRP A 41 -22.54 21.29 0.82
CA TRP A 41 -22.35 20.12 -0.04
C TRP A 41 -21.93 18.90 0.78
N ARG A 42 -22.90 18.30 1.46
CA ARG A 42 -22.80 16.99 2.06
C ARG A 42 -23.09 15.95 0.98
N VAL A 43 -22.27 14.90 0.95
CA VAL A 43 -22.55 13.71 0.15
C VAL A 43 -23.64 12.94 0.91
N ASP A 44 -24.87 13.42 0.85
CA ASP A 44 -26.03 12.87 1.55
C ASP A 44 -26.85 11.94 0.66
N THR A 45 -26.86 12.25 -0.64
CA THR A 45 -27.70 11.57 -1.62
C THR A 45 -26.94 10.42 -2.27
N ARG A 46 -27.62 9.31 -2.53
CA ARG A 46 -27.06 8.13 -3.23
C ARG A 46 -26.52 8.48 -4.63
N THR A 47 -27.17 9.40 -5.35
CA THR A 47 -26.72 9.90 -6.65
C THR A 47 -25.39 10.65 -6.55
N LYS A 48 -25.22 11.50 -5.54
CA LYS A 48 -23.96 12.22 -5.28
C LYS A 48 -22.82 11.25 -4.95
N HIS A 49 -23.09 10.19 -4.18
CA HIS A 49 -22.12 9.14 -3.90
C HIS A 49 -21.66 8.40 -5.16
N TYR A 50 -22.58 7.97 -6.02
CA TYR A 50 -22.21 7.30 -7.27
C TYR A 50 -21.50 8.24 -8.25
N ALA A 51 -21.92 9.49 -8.35
CA ALA A 51 -21.23 10.48 -9.16
C ALA A 51 -19.78 10.69 -8.67
N LEU A 52 -19.57 10.84 -7.36
CA LEU A 52 -18.24 11.00 -6.77
C LEU A 52 -17.38 9.74 -6.98
N LEU A 53 -17.95 8.55 -6.77
CA LEU A 53 -17.26 7.29 -7.05
C LEU A 53 -16.87 7.19 -8.53
N GLY A 54 -17.78 7.57 -9.44
CA GLY A 54 -17.52 7.61 -10.87
C GLY A 54 -16.36 8.53 -11.24
N VAL A 55 -16.36 9.75 -10.70
CA VAL A 55 -15.25 10.71 -10.90
C VAL A 55 -13.93 10.14 -10.37
N MET A 56 -13.92 9.55 -9.17
CA MET A 56 -12.71 8.94 -8.61
C MET A 56 -12.18 7.79 -9.46
N VAL A 57 -13.06 6.92 -9.97
CA VAL A 57 -12.67 5.80 -10.84
C VAL A 57 -12.12 6.30 -12.17
N ILE A 58 -12.73 7.33 -12.77
CA ILE A 58 -12.25 7.94 -14.01
C ILE A 58 -10.87 8.57 -13.81
N LEU A 59 -10.68 9.36 -12.74
CA LEU A 59 -9.38 9.96 -12.43
C LEU A 59 -8.31 8.88 -12.21
N MET A 60 -8.64 7.82 -11.47
CA MET A 60 -7.73 6.71 -11.22
C MET A 60 -7.36 6.00 -12.53
N SER A 61 -8.33 5.72 -13.41
CA SER A 61 -8.05 5.03 -14.67
C SER A 61 -7.18 5.87 -15.59
N LEU A 62 -7.41 7.18 -15.68
CA LEU A 62 -6.58 8.10 -16.46
C LEU A 62 -5.13 8.13 -15.97
N ILE A 63 -4.91 8.26 -14.65
CA ILE A 63 -3.57 8.25 -14.05
C ILE A 63 -2.88 6.89 -14.28
N TRP A 64 -3.63 5.80 -14.17
CA TRP A 64 -3.07 4.46 -14.34
C TRP A 64 -2.69 4.18 -15.79
N ILE A 65 -3.54 4.54 -16.76
CA ILE A 65 -3.24 4.45 -18.19
C ILE A 65 -2.00 5.28 -18.54
N LEU A 66 -1.93 6.53 -18.05
CA LEU A 66 -0.75 7.38 -18.25
C LEU A 66 0.52 6.72 -17.69
N SER A 67 0.43 6.13 -16.49
CA SER A 67 1.56 5.43 -15.87
C SER A 67 2.01 4.22 -16.69
N ILE A 68 1.08 3.44 -17.26
CA ILE A 68 1.39 2.30 -18.13
C ILE A 68 2.11 2.76 -19.41
N VAL A 69 1.57 3.78 -20.08
CA VAL A 69 2.16 4.32 -21.32
C VAL A 69 3.59 4.83 -21.05
N LEU A 70 3.78 5.61 -19.99
CA LEU A 70 5.09 6.13 -19.62
C LEU A 70 6.05 5.00 -19.20
N ALA A 71 5.57 3.95 -18.53
CA ALA A 71 6.38 2.78 -18.19
C ALA A 71 6.93 2.10 -19.44
N ILE A 72 6.08 1.84 -20.45
CA ILE A 72 6.50 1.17 -21.70
C ILE A 72 7.56 2.01 -22.41
N VAL A 73 7.32 3.31 -22.59
CA VAL A 73 8.24 4.22 -23.28
C VAL A 73 9.58 4.33 -22.54
N LYS A 74 9.55 4.47 -21.22
CA LYS A 74 10.77 4.68 -20.42
C LYS A 74 11.57 3.40 -20.19
N VAL A 75 10.91 2.24 -20.04
CA VAL A 75 11.60 0.94 -19.94
C VAL A 75 12.25 0.57 -21.26
N HIS A 76 11.60 0.83 -22.40
CA HIS A 76 12.19 0.57 -23.73
C HIS A 76 13.43 1.42 -23.97
N SER A 77 13.37 2.72 -23.63
CA SER A 77 14.48 3.66 -23.78
C SER A 77 15.53 3.60 -22.65
N LEU A 78 15.32 2.76 -21.62
CA LEU A 78 16.11 2.75 -20.38
C LEU A 78 16.33 4.15 -19.77
N GLY A 79 15.32 5.02 -19.94
CA GLY A 79 15.39 6.42 -19.56
C GLY A 79 15.27 6.63 -18.05
N HIS A 80 15.68 7.82 -17.59
CA HIS A 80 15.48 8.25 -16.21
C HIS A 80 14.00 8.14 -15.81
N GLY A 81 13.74 7.55 -14.64
CA GLY A 81 12.40 7.32 -14.12
C GLY A 81 11.70 6.05 -14.62
N ALA A 82 12.35 5.18 -15.40
CA ALA A 82 11.75 3.92 -15.84
C ALA A 82 11.25 3.05 -14.68
N VAL A 83 12.06 2.93 -13.62
CA VAL A 83 11.70 2.21 -12.38
C VAL A 83 10.44 2.80 -11.74
N LEU A 84 10.35 4.14 -11.67
CA LEU A 84 9.22 4.84 -11.05
C LEU A 84 7.93 4.62 -11.83
N TRP A 85 7.94 4.88 -13.14
CA TRP A 85 6.74 4.74 -13.97
C TRP A 85 6.27 3.29 -14.05
N LEU A 86 7.21 2.34 -14.13
CA LEU A 86 6.89 0.93 -14.01
C LEU A 86 6.32 0.58 -12.64
N GLY A 87 6.88 1.13 -11.56
CA GLY A 87 6.33 0.96 -10.21
C GLY A 87 4.90 1.47 -10.12
N CYS A 88 4.61 2.66 -10.63
CA CYS A 88 3.26 3.22 -10.67
C CYS A 88 2.28 2.36 -11.48
N SER A 89 2.73 1.71 -12.56
CA SER A 89 1.87 0.86 -13.37
C SER A 89 1.53 -0.48 -12.68
N VAL A 90 2.45 -1.04 -11.90
CA VAL A 90 2.24 -2.33 -11.19
C VAL A 90 1.81 -2.19 -9.73
N ALA A 91 1.70 -0.96 -9.22
CA ALA A 91 1.22 -0.68 -7.86
C ALA A 91 -0.23 -1.12 -7.59
N PRO A 92 -1.22 -0.88 -8.48
CA PRO A 92 -2.62 -1.21 -8.17
C PRO A 92 -2.89 -2.70 -7.90
N PRO A 93 -2.32 -3.66 -8.66
CA PRO A 93 -2.41 -5.07 -8.31
C PRO A 93 -1.91 -5.40 -6.89
N GLY A 94 -0.84 -4.73 -6.43
CA GLY A 94 -0.32 -4.90 -5.06
C GLY A 94 -1.31 -4.43 -4.00
N VAL A 95 -1.95 -3.28 -4.23
CA VAL A 95 -3.00 -2.75 -3.35
C VAL A 95 -4.22 -3.68 -3.31
N TRP A 96 -4.68 -4.18 -4.46
CA TRP A 96 -5.83 -5.09 -4.53
C TRP A 96 -5.55 -6.41 -3.83
N LEU A 97 -4.36 -6.98 -4.01
CA LEU A 97 -3.96 -8.19 -3.30
C LEU A 97 -3.90 -7.94 -1.79
N ARG A 98 -3.29 -6.85 -1.34
CA ARG A 98 -3.27 -6.47 0.09
C ARG A 98 -4.68 -6.30 0.64
N TRP A 99 -5.58 -5.63 -0.09
CA TRP A 99 -6.98 -5.46 0.30
C TRP A 99 -7.72 -6.79 0.39
N TYR A 100 -7.48 -7.70 -0.57
CA TYR A 100 -8.05 -9.03 -0.53
C TYR A 100 -7.55 -9.82 0.68
N LEU A 101 -6.24 -9.80 0.95
CA LEU A 101 -5.64 -10.43 2.13
C LEU A 101 -6.17 -9.83 3.43
N ALA A 102 -6.38 -8.51 3.49
CA ALA A 102 -6.91 -7.83 4.67
C ALA A 102 -8.30 -8.34 5.09
N ARG A 103 -9.07 -8.98 4.21
CA ARG A 103 -10.35 -9.65 4.56
C ARG A 103 -10.15 -10.84 5.51
N LEU A 104 -8.92 -11.36 5.60
CA LEU A 104 -8.55 -12.42 6.53
C LEU A 104 -8.23 -11.87 7.93
N ASN A 105 -8.05 -10.55 8.08
CA ASN A 105 -7.85 -9.92 9.39
C ASN A 105 -9.09 -10.13 10.27
N GLY A 106 -8.91 -10.66 11.48
CA GLY A 106 -10.03 -11.02 12.36
C GLY A 106 -10.66 -12.38 12.04
N GLY A 107 -10.27 -13.03 10.94
CA GLY A 107 -10.78 -14.34 10.52
C GLY A 107 -10.30 -15.51 11.38
N GLY A 108 -9.14 -15.35 12.03
CA GLY A 108 -8.42 -16.42 12.73
C GLY A 108 -7.72 -17.40 11.79
N ILE A 109 -6.79 -18.19 12.34
CA ILE A 109 -6.06 -19.25 11.65
C ILE A 109 -6.79 -20.58 11.87
N GLY A 110 -7.07 -21.30 10.77
CA GLY A 110 -7.69 -22.63 10.78
C GLY A 110 -8.81 -22.79 9.73
N ILE A 111 -9.16 -24.03 9.43
CA ILE A 111 -10.19 -24.40 8.43
C ILE A 111 -11.47 -24.84 9.16
N GLY A 112 -12.64 -24.36 8.69
CA GLY A 112 -13.94 -24.75 9.25
C GLY A 112 -14.26 -24.11 10.61
N LYS A 113 -14.88 -24.88 11.52
CA LYS A 113 -15.34 -24.39 12.84
C LYS A 113 -14.21 -24.14 13.86
N ARG A 114 -12.97 -24.58 13.60
CA ARG A 114 -11.82 -24.42 14.50
C ARG A 114 -10.93 -23.26 14.06
N ARG A 115 -11.43 -22.02 14.21
CA ARG A 115 -10.64 -20.79 13.98
C ARG A 115 -9.99 -20.33 15.27
N HIS A 116 -8.68 -20.50 15.37
CA HIS A 116 -7.85 -20.03 16.48
C HIS A 116 -7.23 -18.66 16.16
N LEU A 117 -6.68 -17.94 17.14
CA LEU A 117 -5.99 -16.65 16.92
C LEU A 117 -6.80 -15.59 16.12
N LYS A 118 -8.11 -15.46 16.36
CA LYS A 118 -8.93 -14.39 15.73
C LYS A 118 -8.44 -12.97 16.04
N TRP A 119 -7.66 -12.81 17.11
CA TRP A 119 -7.04 -11.53 17.47
C TRP A 119 -5.92 -11.12 16.51
N LEU A 120 -5.32 -12.06 15.76
CA LEU A 120 -4.18 -11.82 14.91
C LEU A 120 -4.61 -11.26 13.54
N PRO A 121 -4.04 -10.14 13.06
CA PRO A 121 -4.25 -9.64 11.71
C PRO A 121 -3.50 -10.50 10.67
N VAL A 122 -4.03 -11.68 10.37
CA VAL A 122 -3.38 -12.68 9.49
C VAL A 122 -3.14 -12.14 8.08
N GLY A 123 -4.07 -11.37 7.54
CA GLY A 123 -3.96 -10.75 6.22
C GLY A 123 -2.81 -9.76 6.12
N THR A 124 -2.69 -8.86 7.08
CA THR A 124 -1.59 -7.87 7.13
C THR A 124 -0.24 -8.56 7.33
N LEU A 125 -0.18 -9.56 8.23
CA LEU A 125 1.01 -10.37 8.43
C LEU A 125 1.44 -11.07 7.14
N ALA A 126 0.50 -11.75 6.48
CA ALA A 126 0.76 -12.47 5.23
C ALA A 126 1.23 -11.53 4.12
N ALA A 127 0.61 -10.35 3.99
CA ALA A 127 0.98 -9.37 2.98
C ALA A 127 2.44 -8.89 3.16
N ASN A 128 2.85 -8.59 4.40
CA ASN A 128 4.23 -8.15 4.70
C ASN A 128 5.26 -9.28 4.49
N VAL A 129 4.98 -10.48 5.00
CA VAL A 129 5.89 -11.62 4.87
C VAL A 129 6.03 -12.05 3.40
N LEU A 130 4.92 -12.09 2.65
CA LEU A 130 4.93 -12.42 1.22
C LEU A 130 5.70 -11.36 0.42
N ALA A 131 5.49 -10.07 0.70
CA ALA A 131 6.22 -9.00 0.04
C ALA A 131 7.73 -9.10 0.30
N ALA A 132 8.14 -9.35 1.55
CA ALA A 132 9.56 -9.54 1.89
C ALA A 132 10.18 -10.75 1.19
N ALA A 133 9.47 -11.88 1.16
CA ALA A 133 9.92 -13.11 0.49
C ALA A 133 10.12 -12.91 -1.02
N ILE A 134 9.13 -12.32 -1.70
CA ILE A 134 9.22 -12.05 -3.14
C ILE A 134 10.30 -11.00 -3.40
N MET A 135 10.44 -9.97 -2.56
CA MET A 135 11.50 -8.96 -2.71
C MET A 135 12.89 -9.58 -2.66
N ALA A 136 13.12 -10.50 -1.72
CA ALA A 136 14.37 -11.25 -1.63
C ALA A 136 14.62 -12.10 -2.88
N ALA A 137 13.61 -12.82 -3.38
CA ALA A 137 13.72 -13.63 -4.60
C ALA A 137 14.07 -12.76 -5.82
N LEU A 138 13.38 -11.63 -6.01
CA LEU A 138 13.68 -10.71 -7.12
C LEU A 138 15.08 -10.11 -7.00
N ALA A 139 15.57 -9.85 -5.78
CA ALA A 139 16.92 -9.34 -5.56
C ALA A 139 17.99 -10.38 -5.93
N VAL A 140 17.76 -11.66 -5.65
CA VAL A 140 18.64 -12.75 -6.11
C VAL A 140 18.64 -12.83 -7.63
N THR A 141 17.45 -12.82 -8.27
CA THR A 141 17.36 -12.85 -9.74
C THR A 141 18.06 -11.65 -10.38
N ALA A 142 17.92 -10.45 -9.81
CA ALA A 142 18.61 -9.26 -10.29
C ALA A 142 20.14 -9.36 -10.18
N LYS A 143 20.65 -10.13 -9.20
CA LYS A 143 22.07 -10.38 -9.01
C LYS A 143 22.60 -11.45 -9.97
N ALA A 144 21.84 -12.53 -10.16
CA ALA A 144 22.20 -13.62 -11.07
C ALA A 144 22.19 -13.18 -12.54
N GLU A 145 21.24 -12.34 -12.93
CA GLU A 145 21.11 -11.83 -14.29
C GLU A 145 21.44 -10.34 -14.37
N ASN A 146 22.68 -10.02 -14.76
CA ASN A 146 23.21 -8.66 -14.77
C ASN A 146 22.82 -7.84 -16.03
N THR A 147 21.55 -7.87 -16.43
CA THR A 147 21.06 -7.06 -17.56
C THR A 147 20.33 -5.82 -17.05
N ARG A 148 20.78 -4.63 -17.46
CA ARG A 148 20.18 -3.33 -17.04
C ARG A 148 18.66 -3.26 -17.22
N ARG A 149 18.12 -3.84 -18.29
CA ARG A 149 16.67 -3.90 -18.54
C ARG A 149 15.96 -4.74 -17.49
N LEU A 150 16.45 -5.94 -17.20
CA LEU A 150 15.86 -6.82 -16.20
C LEU A 150 15.92 -6.20 -14.81
N THR A 151 17.08 -5.68 -14.40
CA THR A 151 17.23 -4.99 -13.10
C THR A 151 16.25 -3.83 -12.97
N THR A 152 16.03 -3.06 -14.05
CA THR A 152 15.03 -1.98 -14.07
C THR A 152 13.62 -2.52 -13.86
N VAL A 153 13.28 -3.63 -14.50
CA VAL A 153 11.95 -4.27 -14.36
C VAL A 153 11.74 -4.80 -12.95
N LEU A 154 12.71 -5.55 -12.42
CA LEU A 154 12.65 -6.13 -11.07
C LEU A 154 12.55 -5.02 -10.01
N ASN A 155 13.34 -3.96 -10.13
CA ASN A 155 13.26 -2.81 -9.23
C ASN A 155 11.91 -2.09 -9.31
N GLY A 156 11.32 -1.99 -10.51
CA GLY A 156 9.97 -1.41 -10.67
C GLY A 156 8.89 -2.27 -9.97
N ILE A 157 8.98 -3.59 -10.08
CA ILE A 157 8.09 -4.53 -9.38
C ILE A 157 8.26 -4.41 -7.85
N GLN A 158 9.50 -4.33 -7.36
CA GLN A 158 9.78 -4.12 -5.95
C GLN A 158 9.20 -2.80 -5.43
N LEU A 159 9.45 -1.71 -6.15
CA LEU A 159 8.97 -0.37 -5.78
C LEU A 159 7.44 -0.28 -5.81
N GLY A 160 6.82 -0.75 -6.89
CA GLY A 160 5.38 -0.63 -7.12
C GLY A 160 4.56 -1.70 -6.41
N PHE A 161 4.66 -2.94 -6.91
CA PHE A 161 3.80 -4.04 -6.48
C PHE A 161 4.09 -4.44 -5.04
N LEU A 162 5.35 -4.74 -4.70
CA LEU A 162 5.71 -5.18 -3.35
C LEU A 162 5.65 -4.04 -2.33
N GLY A 163 6.00 -2.82 -2.75
CA GLY A 163 5.81 -1.62 -1.93
C GLY A 163 4.35 -1.37 -1.57
N CYS A 164 3.41 -1.63 -2.48
CA CYS A 164 1.97 -1.46 -2.23
C CYS A 164 1.30 -2.69 -1.58
N LEU A 165 1.89 -3.88 -1.75
CA LEU A 165 1.47 -5.12 -1.10
C LEU A 165 1.86 -5.13 0.38
N SER A 166 3.05 -4.66 0.72
CA SER A 166 3.48 -4.47 2.10
C SER A 166 2.87 -3.21 2.71
N THR A 167 2.82 -3.14 4.03
CA THR A 167 2.35 -1.97 4.77
C THR A 167 2.92 -1.93 6.18
N VAL A 168 3.53 -0.78 6.50
CA VAL A 168 3.94 -0.45 7.87
C VAL A 168 2.85 0.33 8.59
N SER A 169 2.06 1.14 7.88
CA SER A 169 1.04 1.99 8.48
C SER A 169 -0.13 1.19 9.06
N THR A 170 -0.67 0.22 8.32
CA THR A 170 -1.73 -0.67 8.82
C THR A 170 -1.21 -1.52 9.98
N PHE A 171 -0.01 -2.07 9.85
CA PHE A 171 0.66 -2.81 10.92
C PHE A 171 0.81 -1.97 12.20
N ALA A 172 1.28 -0.72 12.08
CA ALA A 172 1.43 0.18 13.22
C ALA A 172 0.08 0.51 13.89
N ALA A 173 -0.97 0.73 13.10
CA ALA A 173 -2.32 0.97 13.61
C ALA A 173 -2.89 -0.25 14.36
N GLU A 174 -2.66 -1.46 13.85
CA GLU A 174 -3.08 -2.71 14.49
C GLU A 174 -2.34 -2.95 15.83
N VAL A 175 -1.01 -2.79 15.84
CA VAL A 175 -0.19 -2.87 17.07
C VAL A 175 -0.64 -1.81 18.09
N TYR A 176 -0.89 -0.59 17.63
CA TYR A 176 -1.40 0.49 18.47
C TYR A 176 -2.76 0.14 19.10
N THR A 177 -3.70 -0.38 18.29
CA THR A 177 -5.04 -0.77 18.74
C THR A 177 -4.98 -1.91 19.76
N MET A 178 -4.12 -2.91 19.54
CA MET A 178 -3.91 -4.00 20.52
C MET A 178 -3.32 -3.49 21.83
N ARG A 179 -2.35 -2.58 21.77
CA ARG A 179 -1.74 -2.02 22.98
C ARG A 179 -2.71 -1.09 23.73
N ARG A 180 -3.55 -0.31 23.02
CA ARG A 180 -4.57 0.56 23.63
C ARG A 180 -5.70 -0.22 24.29
N SER A 181 -6.03 -1.41 23.79
CA SER A 181 -7.04 -2.32 24.38
C SER A 181 -6.51 -3.16 25.55
N GLY A 182 -5.31 -2.86 26.06
CA GLY A 182 -4.68 -3.58 27.18
C GLY A 182 -4.04 -4.92 26.79
N GLN A 183 -4.08 -5.31 25.51
CA GLN A 183 -3.54 -6.58 25.02
C GLN A 183 -2.06 -6.47 24.63
N ILE A 184 -1.22 -6.00 25.56
CA ILE A 184 0.19 -5.65 25.30
C ILE A 184 1.01 -6.87 24.82
N ALA A 185 0.84 -8.02 25.47
CA ALA A 185 1.54 -9.24 25.09
C ALA A 185 1.23 -9.67 23.64
N ARG A 186 -0.03 -9.57 23.23
CA ARG A 186 -0.47 -9.87 21.85
C ARG A 186 0.13 -8.91 20.83
N ALA A 187 0.17 -7.62 21.17
CA ALA A 187 0.81 -6.61 20.33
C ALA A 187 2.30 -6.92 20.12
N PHE A 188 3.01 -7.31 21.18
CA PHE A 188 4.42 -7.69 21.09
C PHE A 188 4.63 -8.96 20.27
N VAL A 189 3.86 -10.01 20.53
CA VAL A 189 3.94 -11.27 19.76
C VAL A 189 3.66 -11.02 18.27
N TYR A 190 2.64 -10.22 17.95
CA TYR A 190 2.33 -9.88 16.55
C TYR A 190 3.47 -9.09 15.87
N ALA A 191 4.02 -8.09 16.57
CA ALA A 191 5.13 -7.31 16.04
C ALA A 191 6.38 -8.17 15.83
N ALA A 192 6.75 -8.96 16.83
CA ALA A 192 7.87 -9.89 16.76
C ALA A 192 7.67 -10.91 15.63
N ALA A 193 6.49 -11.54 15.52
CA ALA A 193 6.20 -12.49 14.46
C ALA A 193 6.31 -11.87 13.07
N THR A 194 5.78 -10.66 12.87
CA THR A 194 5.86 -9.97 11.58
C THR A 194 7.32 -9.69 11.19
N PHE A 195 8.15 -9.20 12.12
CA PHE A 195 9.56 -8.93 11.85
C PHE A 195 10.38 -10.21 11.66
N VAL A 196 10.28 -11.16 12.59
CA VAL A 196 11.07 -12.39 12.57
C VAL A 196 10.73 -13.22 11.34
N LEU A 197 9.45 -13.41 11.01
CA LEU A 197 9.07 -14.18 9.82
C LEU A 197 9.55 -13.51 8.53
N SER A 198 9.39 -12.18 8.41
CA SER A 198 9.84 -11.46 7.22
C SER A 198 11.36 -11.49 7.08
N PHE A 199 12.08 -11.32 8.19
CA PHE A 199 13.54 -11.35 8.22
C PHE A 199 14.09 -12.74 7.91
N VAL A 200 13.66 -13.77 8.66
CA VAL A 200 14.13 -15.15 8.46
C VAL A 200 13.83 -15.62 7.05
N LEU A 201 12.60 -15.44 6.56
CA LEU A 201 12.23 -15.90 5.22
C LEU A 201 12.98 -15.11 4.13
N GLY A 202 13.09 -13.79 4.27
CA GLY A 202 13.85 -12.96 3.33
C GLY A 202 15.34 -13.32 3.29
N THR A 203 15.96 -13.50 4.45
CA THR A 203 17.37 -13.93 4.56
C THR A 203 17.58 -15.31 3.99
N LEU A 204 16.72 -16.30 4.30
CA LEU A 204 16.86 -17.64 3.76
C LEU A 204 16.76 -17.64 2.23
N ILE A 205 15.77 -16.93 1.67
CA ILE A 205 15.59 -16.83 0.22
C ILE A 205 16.77 -16.11 -0.45
N TYR A 206 17.32 -15.08 0.18
CA TYR A 206 18.44 -14.32 -0.40
C TYR A 206 19.78 -15.06 -0.26
N SER A 207 20.09 -15.54 0.94
CA SER A 207 21.41 -16.06 1.30
C SER A 207 21.67 -17.46 0.75
N VAL A 208 20.67 -18.35 0.71
CA VAL A 208 20.88 -19.74 0.26
C VAL A 208 21.40 -19.79 -1.20
N PRO A 209 20.78 -19.12 -2.18
CA PRO A 209 21.30 -19.13 -3.55
C PRO A 209 22.67 -18.46 -3.67
N VAL A 210 22.89 -17.35 -2.95
CA VAL A 210 24.17 -16.62 -2.97
C VAL A 210 25.31 -17.47 -2.39
N TRP A 211 25.04 -18.29 -1.38
CA TRP A 211 26.05 -19.17 -0.78
C TRP A 211 26.35 -20.40 -1.62
N VAL A 212 25.34 -20.96 -2.30
CA VAL A 212 25.50 -22.18 -3.10
C VAL A 212 26.17 -21.89 -4.45
N GLU A 213 25.79 -20.80 -5.09
CA GLU A 213 26.19 -20.51 -6.48
C GLU A 213 27.28 -19.44 -6.60
N HIS A 214 27.69 -18.83 -5.48
CA HIS A 214 28.77 -17.84 -5.41
C HIS A 214 28.67 -16.65 -6.39
N TYR A 215 27.45 -16.22 -6.75
CA TYR A 215 27.25 -14.92 -7.42
C TYR A 215 27.70 -13.76 -6.52
#